data_AF-A0A2S9J8B9-F1
#
_entry.id   AF-A0A2S9J8B9-F1
#
_cell.length_a   1.000
_cell.length_b   1.000
_cell.length_c   1.000
_cell.angle_alpha   90.00
_cell.angle_beta   90.00
_cell.angle_gamma   90.00
#
_symmetry.space_group_name_H-M   'P 1'
#
loop_
_entity.id
_entity.type
_entity.pdbx_description
1 polymer ?
#
loop_
_entity_poly.entity_id
_entity_poly.type
_entity_poly.pdbx_seq_one_letter_code
_entity_poly.pdbx_strand_id
1 'polypeptide(L)'
;MLKKTLLLCLTTFSVLFSFAQQKELTDFPKGYAPKEVGRLIAYRFVYMGNALHAGKWIGYPQTFYWKSGLNFAELTQDKYLTKYLQNRFELLFDIQRTISPVQQSVFHCLLNEIRPQA
;
A
#
# COMPACT_ATOMS: atom_id res chain seq x y z
N MET A 1 -13.69 -38.82 39.62
CA MET A 1 -13.24 -39.06 38.22
C MET A 1 -13.93 -38.12 37.23
N LEU A 2 -15.24 -37.85 37.38
CA LEU A 2 -16.04 -36.99 36.51
C LEU A 2 -15.47 -35.57 36.26
N LYS A 3 -14.91 -34.88 37.27
CA LYS A 3 -14.31 -33.54 37.12
C LYS A 3 -13.09 -33.52 36.20
N LYS A 4 -12.23 -34.55 36.24
CA LYS A 4 -11.04 -34.64 35.38
C LYS A 4 -11.43 -34.94 33.94
N THR A 5 -12.44 -35.80 33.74
CA THR A 5 -13.01 -36.09 32.42
C THR A 5 -13.70 -34.86 31.82
N LEU A 6 -14.43 -34.09 32.63
CA LEU A 6 -15.06 -32.84 32.21
C LEU A 6 -14.02 -31.79 31.80
N LEU A 7 -12.95 -31.63 32.59
CA LEU A 7 -11.87 -30.69 32.28
C LEU A 7 -11.16 -31.08 30.97
N LEU A 8 -10.91 -32.38 30.76
CA LEU A 8 -10.33 -32.90 29.53
C LEU A 8 -11.24 -32.67 28.31
N CYS A 9 -12.56 -32.79 28.49
CA CYS A 9 -13.52 -32.52 27.42
C CYS A 9 -13.59 -31.02 27.05
N LEU A 10 -13.48 -30.14 28.06
CA LEU A 10 -13.46 -28.68 27.83
C LEU A 10 -12.19 -28.22 27.10
N THR A 11 -11.04 -28.83 27.41
CA THR A 11 -9.77 -28.49 26.76
C THR A 11 -9.73 -29.00 25.32
N THR A 12 -10.22 -30.21 25.05
CA THR A 12 -10.31 -30.72 23.68
C THR A 12 -11.31 -29.94 22.83
N PHE A 13 -12.45 -29.53 23.40
CA PHE A 13 -13.45 -28.71 22.71
C PHE A 13 -12.89 -27.35 22.29
N SER A 14 -12.12 -26.68 23.15
CA SER A 14 -11.48 -25.38 22.83
C SER A 14 -10.46 -25.48 21.69
N VAL A 15 -9.74 -26.60 21.59
CA VAL A 15 -8.77 -26.83 20.50
C VAL A 15 -9.48 -27.01 19.15
N LEU A 16 -10.68 -27.59 19.13
CA LEU A 16 -11.47 -27.74 17.89
C LEU A 16 -11.93 -26.40 17.30
N PHE A 17 -12.25 -25.40 18.14
CA PHE A 17 -12.60 -24.04 17.67
C PHE A 17 -11.43 -23.28 17.08
N SER A 18 -10.19 -23.61 17.45
CA SER A 18 -8.99 -22.94 16.93
C SER A 18 -8.73 -23.22 15.43
N PHE A 19 -9.31 -24.30 14.90
CA PHE A 19 -9.22 -24.67 13.49
C PHE A 19 -10.46 -24.28 12.67
N ALA A 20 -11.50 -23.70 13.29
CA ALA A 20 -12.75 -23.37 12.60
C ALA A 20 -12.63 -22.15 11.67
N GLN A 21 -11.68 -21.25 11.90
CA GLN A 21 -11.40 -20.13 11.00
C GLN A 21 -10.38 -20.53 9.93
N GLN A 22 -10.82 -21.28 8.92
CA GLN A 22 -10.03 -21.50 7.71
C GLN A 22 -10.66 -20.74 6.54
N LYS A 23 -9.99 -19.66 6.12
CA LYS A 23 -10.25 -18.84 4.92
C LYS A 23 -11.62 -18.13 4.87
N GLU A 24 -11.76 -17.02 5.61
CA GLU A 24 -12.89 -16.08 5.41
C GLU A 24 -12.65 -15.02 4.31
N LEU A 25 -11.47 -15.00 3.67
CA LEU A 25 -11.08 -13.92 2.72
C LEU A 25 -10.79 -14.44 1.31
N THR A 26 -11.61 -15.33 0.78
CA THR A 26 -11.46 -15.83 -0.60
C THR A 26 -12.63 -15.50 -1.52
N ASP A 27 -13.84 -15.37 -0.98
CA ASP A 27 -15.07 -15.17 -1.76
C ASP A 27 -15.48 -13.70 -1.80
N PHE A 28 -14.60 -12.86 -2.34
CA PHE A 28 -14.93 -11.46 -2.58
C PHE A 28 -15.90 -11.34 -3.77
N PRO A 29 -16.89 -10.43 -3.70
CA PRO A 29 -17.70 -10.11 -4.86
C PRO A 29 -16.83 -9.52 -5.96
N LYS A 30 -17.24 -9.73 -7.22
CA LYS A 30 -16.54 -9.20 -8.40
C LYS A 30 -16.34 -7.68 -8.27
N GLY A 31 -15.10 -7.22 -8.47
CA GLY A 31 -14.71 -5.82 -8.33
C GLY A 31 -14.19 -5.44 -6.95
N TYR A 32 -14.34 -6.31 -5.94
CA TYR A 32 -13.97 -6.04 -4.54
C TYR A 32 -12.82 -6.91 -4.04
N ALA A 33 -12.27 -7.80 -4.88
CA ALA A 33 -11.08 -8.55 -4.50
C ALA A 33 -9.92 -7.58 -4.22
N PRO A 34 -9.02 -7.87 -3.26
CA PRO A 34 -7.90 -6.99 -2.92
C PRO A 34 -7.06 -6.55 -4.12
N LYS A 35 -6.87 -7.45 -5.11
CA LYS A 35 -6.17 -7.14 -6.36
C LYS A 35 -6.92 -6.13 -7.23
N GLU A 36 -8.25 -6.23 -7.31
CA GLU A 36 -9.08 -5.32 -8.12
C GLU A 36 -9.15 -3.94 -7.49
N VAL A 37 -9.42 -3.87 -6.19
CA VAL A 37 -9.46 -2.61 -5.42
C VAL A 37 -8.08 -1.94 -5.40
N GLY A 38 -7.03 -2.72 -5.14
CA GLY A 38 -5.65 -2.23 -5.16
C GLY A 38 -5.28 -1.63 -6.52
N ARG A 39 -5.73 -2.25 -7.63
CA ARG A 39 -5.53 -1.71 -8.98
C ARG A 39 -6.23 -0.36 -9.14
N LEU A 40 -7.49 -0.23 -8.69
CA LEU A 40 -8.23 1.04 -8.79
C LEU A 40 -7.53 2.18 -8.02
N ILE A 41 -7.03 1.88 -6.82
CA ILE A 41 -6.32 2.85 -5.99
C ILE A 41 -4.99 3.22 -6.64
N ALA A 42 -4.19 2.25 -7.08
CA ALA A 42 -2.87 2.48 -7.64
C ALA A 42 -2.93 3.24 -8.98
N TYR A 43 -3.91 2.93 -9.84
CA TYR A 43 -4.10 3.60 -11.12
C TYR A 43 -4.73 5.00 -11.00
N ARG A 44 -5.22 5.39 -9.82
CA ARG A 44 -5.76 6.73 -9.60
C ARG A 44 -4.76 7.82 -9.99
N PHE A 45 -3.45 7.61 -9.80
CA PHE A 45 -2.37 8.55 -10.16
C PHE A 45 -2.05 8.62 -11.66
N VAL A 46 -2.51 7.64 -12.43
CA VAL A 46 -2.43 7.65 -13.89
C VAL A 46 -3.50 8.59 -14.43
N TYR A 47 -4.72 8.48 -13.91
CA TYR A 47 -5.87 9.26 -14.38
C TYR A 47 -5.99 10.64 -13.74
N MET A 48 -5.59 10.77 -12.47
CA MET A 48 -5.66 12.00 -11.70
C MET A 48 -4.27 12.63 -11.68
N GLY A 49 -4.15 13.86 -12.19
CA GLY A 49 -2.90 14.63 -12.17
C GLY A 49 -2.34 14.82 -10.76
N ASN A 50 -1.17 15.47 -10.64
CA ASN A 50 -0.58 15.73 -9.33
C ASN A 50 -1.57 16.51 -8.46
N ALA A 51 -1.84 16.00 -7.26
CA ALA A 51 -2.64 16.70 -6.25
C ALA A 51 -1.77 17.82 -5.62
N LEU A 52 -1.40 18.80 -6.44
CA LEU A 52 -0.59 19.92 -6.03
C LEU A 52 -1.36 20.72 -4.98
N HIS A 53 -0.79 20.85 -3.79
CA HIS A 53 -1.31 21.75 -2.78
C HIS A 53 -1.25 23.18 -3.32
N ALA A 54 -2.42 23.79 -3.48
CA ALA A 54 -2.60 25.10 -4.10
C ALA A 54 -1.90 25.25 -5.48
N GLY A 55 -1.71 24.16 -6.23
CA GLY A 55 -1.03 24.19 -7.53
C GLY A 55 0.50 24.38 -7.47
N LYS A 56 1.11 24.36 -6.28
CA LYS A 56 2.51 24.81 -6.10
C LYS A 56 3.49 23.72 -5.66
N TRP A 57 3.07 22.77 -4.84
CA TRP A 57 3.96 21.69 -4.38
C TRP A 57 3.19 20.41 -4.09
N ILE A 58 3.92 19.31 -4.05
CA ILE A 58 3.38 17.99 -3.72
C ILE A 58 3.16 17.90 -2.22
N GLY A 59 1.94 17.54 -1.82
CA GLY A 59 1.62 17.35 -0.41
C GLY A 59 2.26 16.07 0.14
N TYR A 60 2.58 16.08 1.44
CA TYR A 60 3.12 14.93 2.15
C TYR A 60 2.32 13.62 1.94
N PRO A 61 0.96 13.60 1.96
CA PRO A 61 0.21 12.36 1.73
C PRO A 61 0.44 11.74 0.35
N GLN A 62 0.81 12.54 -0.65
CA GLN A 62 1.00 12.07 -2.02
C GLN A 62 2.20 11.14 -2.15
N THR A 63 3.22 11.27 -1.28
CA THR A 63 4.39 10.37 -1.29
C THR A 63 4.04 8.97 -0.79
N PHE A 64 3.19 8.85 0.24
CA PHE A 64 2.70 7.56 0.74
C PHE A 64 1.90 6.83 -0.32
N TYR A 65 1.02 7.54 -1.01
CA TYR A 65 0.24 6.95 -2.07
C TYR A 65 1.11 6.48 -3.25
N TRP A 66 2.17 7.22 -3.58
CA TRP A 66 3.15 6.77 -4.58
C TRP A 66 3.87 5.50 -4.17
N LYS A 67 4.43 5.45 -2.94
CA LYS A 67 5.13 4.26 -2.45
C LYS A 67 4.21 3.05 -2.40
N SER A 68 2.96 3.25 -1.96
CA SER A 68 1.93 2.21 -1.99
C SER A 68 1.63 1.71 -3.41
N GLY A 69 1.52 2.63 -4.38
CA GLY A 69 1.31 2.28 -5.78
C GLY A 69 2.48 1.51 -6.40
N LEU A 70 3.72 1.88 -6.10
CA LEU A 70 4.93 1.16 -6.52
C LEU A 70 4.97 -0.25 -5.93
N ASN A 71 4.75 -0.38 -4.62
CA ASN A 71 4.69 -1.68 -3.95
C ASN A 71 3.60 -2.57 -4.55
N PHE A 72 2.42 -2.00 -4.85
CA PHE A 72 1.34 -2.74 -5.51
C PHE A 72 1.76 -3.19 -6.92
N ALA A 73 2.37 -2.31 -7.71
CA ALA A 73 2.85 -2.62 -9.06
C ALA A 73 3.89 -3.75 -9.04
N GLU A 74 4.81 -3.74 -8.08
CA GLU A 74 5.80 -4.79 -7.88
C GLU A 74 5.15 -6.13 -7.47
N LEU A 75 4.27 -6.11 -6.47
CA LEU A 75 3.55 -7.32 -6.01
C LEU A 75 2.68 -7.95 -7.10
N THR A 76 2.13 -7.12 -8.00
CA THR A 76 1.28 -7.57 -9.11
C THR A 76 2.01 -7.75 -10.43
N GLN A 77 3.32 -7.46 -10.46
CA GLN A 77 4.17 -7.51 -11.65
C GLN A 77 3.65 -6.62 -12.81
N ASP A 78 3.00 -5.50 -12.48
CA ASP A 78 2.47 -4.54 -13.44
C ASP A 78 3.57 -3.60 -13.95
N LYS A 79 4.23 -4.02 -15.03
CA LYS A 79 5.35 -3.28 -15.64
C LYS A 79 4.98 -1.88 -16.12
N TYR A 80 3.75 -1.69 -16.60
CA TYR A 80 3.29 -0.39 -17.05
C TYR A 80 3.20 0.57 -15.87
N LEU A 81 2.51 0.15 -14.81
CA LEU A 81 2.33 0.95 -13.61
C LEU A 81 3.68 1.25 -12.94
N THR A 82 4.58 0.26 -12.82
CA THR A 82 5.93 0.47 -12.29
C THR A 82 6.67 1.56 -13.06
N LYS A 83 6.76 1.43 -14.39
CA LYS A 83 7.48 2.41 -15.23
C LYS A 83 6.83 3.79 -15.20
N TYR A 84 5.50 3.85 -15.21
CA TYR A 84 4.78 5.12 -15.13
C TYR A 84 5.06 5.85 -13.81
N LEU A 85 5.01 5.13 -12.68
CA LEU A 85 5.26 5.71 -11.36
C LEU A 85 6.73 6.09 -11.18
N GLN A 86 7.68 5.30 -11.70
CA GLN A 86 9.11 5.63 -11.73
C GLN A 86 9.37 6.92 -12.52
N ASN A 87 8.91 7.02 -13.77
CA ASN A 87 9.08 8.22 -14.59
C ASN A 87 8.45 9.46 -13.92
N ARG A 88 7.29 9.29 -13.27
CA ARG A 88 6.63 10.36 -12.52
C ARG A 88 7.43 10.82 -11.31
N PHE A 89 8.12 9.90 -10.64
CA PHE A 89 9.00 10.19 -9.51
C PHE A 89 10.28 10.90 -9.97
N GLU A 90 10.86 10.48 -11.09
CA GLU A 90 12.05 11.11 -11.66
C GLU A 90 11.84 12.60 -11.95
N LEU A 91 10.69 12.97 -12.51
CA LEU A 91 10.30 14.37 -12.75
C LEU A 91 10.31 15.24 -11.48
N LEU A 92 10.20 14.64 -10.30
CA LEU A 92 10.16 15.38 -9.04
C LEU A 92 11.53 15.86 -8.59
N PHE A 93 12.60 15.17 -8.96
CA PHE A 93 13.97 15.62 -8.66
C PHE A 93 14.29 16.93 -9.39
N ASP A 94 13.72 17.13 -10.58
CA ASP A 94 13.87 18.39 -11.31
C ASP A 94 13.08 19.52 -10.65
N ILE A 95 11.86 19.24 -10.17
CA ILE A 95 11.01 20.21 -9.44
C ILE A 95 11.62 20.60 -8.08
N GLN A 96 12.33 19.67 -7.42
CA GLN A 96 12.95 19.91 -6.12
C GLN A 96 13.95 21.08 -6.16
N ARG A 97 14.55 21.35 -7.32
CA ARG A 97 15.48 22.48 -7.52
C ARG A 97 14.79 23.84 -7.52
N THR A 98 13.46 23.88 -7.64
CA THR A 98 12.65 25.10 -7.79
C THR A 98 11.84 25.45 -6.54
N ILE A 99 11.75 24.54 -5.56
CA ILE A 99 10.97 24.74 -4.32
C ILE A 99 11.83 25.28 -3.16
N SER A 100 11.18 25.90 -2.17
CA SER A 100 11.86 26.56 -1.04
C SER A 100 12.63 25.58 -0.13
N PRO A 101 13.64 26.03 0.63
CA PRO A 101 14.52 25.17 1.44
C PRO A 101 13.79 24.27 2.48
N VAL A 102 12.72 24.77 3.09
CA VAL A 102 11.91 23.99 4.06
C VAL A 102 11.19 22.84 3.36
N GLN A 103 10.68 23.08 2.15
CA GLN A 103 10.03 22.07 1.33
C GLN A 103 11.03 21.05 0.81
N GLN A 104 12.26 21.49 0.48
CA GLN A 104 13.34 20.60 0.08
C GLN A 104 13.72 19.62 1.19
N SER A 105 13.74 20.03 2.47
CA SER A 105 14.08 19.16 3.60
C SER A 105 13.11 17.98 3.75
N VAL A 106 11.80 18.27 3.74
CA VAL A 106 10.75 17.23 3.79
C VAL A 106 10.82 16.34 2.55
N PHE A 107 11.01 16.96 1.37
CA PHE A 107 11.12 16.22 0.12
C PHE A 107 12.36 15.31 0.06
N HIS A 108 13.50 15.78 0.57
CA HIS A 108 14.78 15.06 0.57
C HIS A 108 14.76 13.86 1.51
N CYS A 109 14.16 14.00 2.69
CA CYS A 109 13.98 12.87 3.61
C CYS A 109 13.11 11.77 2.97
N LEU A 110 12.04 12.18 2.29
CA LEU A 110 11.10 11.27 1.61
C LEU A 110 11.69 10.59 0.37
N LEU A 111 12.49 11.31 -0.41
CA LEU A 111 13.21 10.73 -1.55
C LEU A 111 14.16 9.63 -1.10
N ASN A 112 14.85 9.80 0.03
CA ASN A 112 15.77 8.78 0.55
C ASN A 112 15.05 7.50 1.02
N GLU A 113 13.82 7.61 1.50
CA GLU A 113 13.02 6.46 1.95
C GLU A 113 12.36 5.69 0.79
N ILE A 114 12.07 6.38 -0.32
CA ILE A 114 11.57 5.77 -1.57
C ILE A 114 12.72 5.29 -2.48
N ARG A 115 13.96 5.73 -2.22
CA ARG A 115 15.16 5.35 -2.99
C ARG A 115 15.60 3.88 -2.93
N PRO A 116 15.13 2.94 -2.08
CA PRO A 116 15.68 1.60 -2.19
C PRO A 116 15.09 0.93 -3.44
N GLN A 117 15.95 0.84 -4.47
CA GLN A 117 15.91 -0.04 -5.65
C GLN A 117 15.15 0.47 -6.88
N ALA A 118 15.60 1.60 -7.43
CA ALA A 118 15.68 1.75 -8.89
C ALA A 118 17.03 1.20 -9.36
#